data_AF-A0A9X3CIC1-F1
#
_entry.id   AF-A0A9X3CIC1-F1
#
_cell.length_a   1.000
_cell.length_b   1.000
_cell.length_c   1.000
_cell.angle_alpha   90.00
_cell.angle_beta   90.00
_cell.angle_gamma   90.00
#
_symmetry.space_group_name_H-M   'P 1'
#
loop_
_entity.id
_entity.type
_entity.pdbx_description
1 polymer ?
#
loop_
_entity_poly.entity_id
_entity_poly.type
_entity_poly.pdbx_seq_one_letter_code
_entity_poly.pdbx_strand_id
1 'polypeptide(L)'
;MEKLDGVFESHYHSYIHKETYVFVEGIVESFSGTVLTKPSVMRRANNKVLQASLAAQTGFHLPDFAITNDVSLLKHFSDCTGIIKPVAIGEITSRSSKEFVQTNLIDPAFETNNFEFSPVYLQNFIEKDFEVRVTV
;
A
#
# COMPACT_ATOMS: atom_id res chain seq x y z
N MET A 1 16.34 -1.53 10.12
CA MET A 1 16.34 -1.00 11.49
C MET A 1 17.48 -1.63 12.25
N GLU A 2 17.95 -1.00 13.32
CA GLU A 2 19.03 -1.52 14.16
C GLU A 2 18.71 -2.92 14.68
N LYS A 3 19.71 -3.80 14.78
CA LYS A 3 19.52 -5.14 15.35
C LYS A 3 19.57 -5.05 16.87
N LEU A 4 18.43 -5.22 17.54
CA LEU A 4 18.31 -5.10 19.00
C LEU A 4 18.36 -6.45 19.74
N ASP A 5 18.57 -7.54 19.02
CA ASP A 5 18.68 -8.89 19.58
C ASP A 5 19.86 -8.97 20.56
N GLY A 6 19.59 -9.47 21.78
CA GLY A 6 20.59 -9.55 22.84
C GLY A 6 20.90 -8.22 23.55
N VAL A 7 20.33 -7.09 23.08
CA VAL A 7 20.41 -5.78 23.76
C VAL A 7 19.14 -5.52 24.57
N PHE A 8 17.97 -5.73 23.95
CA PHE A 8 16.67 -5.60 24.60
C PHE A 8 15.81 -6.83 24.33
N GLU A 9 14.83 -7.10 25.20
CA GLU A 9 13.84 -8.15 24.98
C GLU A 9 12.98 -7.81 23.75
N SER A 10 12.67 -8.83 22.94
CA SER A 10 12.04 -8.64 21.61
C SER A 10 10.74 -7.84 21.62
N HIS A 11 9.96 -7.88 22.70
CA HIS A 11 8.70 -7.14 22.80
C HIS A 11 8.90 -5.62 22.98
N TYR A 12 10.10 -5.16 23.35
CA TYR A 12 10.46 -3.73 23.38
C TYR A 12 10.95 -3.19 22.02
N HIS A 13 11.31 -4.05 21.08
CA HIS A 13 11.95 -3.62 19.83
C HIS A 13 11.05 -2.66 19.03
N SER A 14 9.77 -2.99 18.88
CA SER A 14 8.79 -2.14 18.19
C SER A 14 8.64 -0.77 18.83
N TYR A 15 8.67 -0.70 20.18
CA TYR A 15 8.62 0.56 20.92
C TYR A 15 9.84 1.42 20.62
N ILE A 16 11.04 0.86 20.78
CA ILE A 16 12.32 1.58 20.58
C ILE A 16 12.43 2.09 19.13
N HIS A 17 12.09 1.24 18.16
CA HIS A 17 12.09 1.63 16.76
C HIS A 17 11.07 2.73 16.46
N LYS A 18 9.88 2.69 17.08
CA LYS A 18 8.86 3.72 16.92
C LYS A 18 9.30 5.06 17.50
N GLU A 19 9.84 5.08 18.72
CA GLU A 19 10.36 6.30 19.36
C GLU A 19 11.46 6.94 18.52
N THR A 20 12.43 6.13 18.08
CA THR A 20 13.52 6.60 17.21
C THR A 20 13.00 7.19 15.91
N TYR A 21 12.07 6.48 15.26
CA TYR A 21 11.48 6.93 14.00
C TYR A 21 10.71 8.25 14.17
N VAL A 22 9.88 8.37 15.21
CA VAL A 22 9.10 9.59 15.50
C VAL A 22 10.02 10.77 15.80
N PHE A 23 11.11 10.56 16.53
CA PHE A 23 12.10 11.60 16.81
C PHE A 23 12.75 12.14 15.53
N VAL A 24 13.24 11.24 14.66
CA VAL A 24 13.85 11.62 13.38
C VAL A 24 12.84 12.33 12.49
N GLU A 25 11.61 11.81 12.42
CA GLU A 25 10.54 12.43 11.66
C GLU A 25 10.24 13.85 12.17
N GLY A 26 10.15 14.04 13.49
CA GLY A 26 9.90 15.35 14.11
C GLY A 26 10.99 16.38 13.79
N ILE A 27 12.26 15.96 13.73
CA ILE A 27 13.36 16.84 13.29
C ILE A 27 13.13 17.30 11.85
N VAL A 28 12.82 16.38 10.94
CA VAL A 28 12.61 16.70 9.51
C VAL A 28 11.36 17.57 9.31
N GLU A 29 10.28 17.30 10.03
CA GLU A 29 9.04 18.09 9.95
C GLU A 29 9.21 19.51 10.48
N SER A 30 9.95 19.67 11.59
CA SER A 30 10.19 20.96 12.25
C SER A 30 11.27 21.81 11.57
N PHE A 31 12.06 21.24 10.66
CA PHE A 31 13.04 22.00 9.90
C PHE A 31 12.34 23.10 9.08
N SER A 32 12.78 24.34 9.29
CA SER A 32 12.21 25.54 8.66
C SER A 32 12.76 25.78 7.24
N GLY A 33 13.86 25.12 6.88
CA GLY A 33 14.43 25.19 5.54
C GLY A 33 13.68 24.32 4.53
N THR A 34 14.27 24.18 3.34
CA THR A 34 13.69 23.38 2.25
C THR A 34 13.95 21.90 2.47
N VAL A 35 12.91 21.07 2.34
CA VAL A 35 12.96 19.60 2.39
C VAL A 35 12.27 19.05 1.15
N LEU A 36 12.94 18.17 0.39
CA LEU A 36 12.38 17.51 -0.79
C LEU A 36 12.27 15.99 -0.52
N THR A 37 11.14 15.46 -0.09
CA THR A 37 9.91 16.12 0.37
C THR A 37 9.65 15.77 1.84
N LYS A 38 8.82 16.54 2.55
CA LYS A 38 8.54 16.25 3.96
C LYS A 38 7.87 14.87 4.13
N PRO A 39 8.18 14.11 5.19
CA PRO A 39 7.55 12.81 5.46
C PRO A 39 6.01 12.84 5.47
N SER A 40 5.41 13.90 6.01
CA SER A 40 3.97 14.15 6.04
C SER A 40 3.37 14.26 4.63
N VAL A 41 4.06 14.93 3.72
CA VAL A 41 3.68 15.02 2.31
C VAL A 41 3.80 13.64 1.65
N MET A 42 4.88 12.90 1.90
CA MET A 42 5.03 11.53 1.37
C MET A 42 3.92 10.60 1.85
N ARG A 43 3.58 10.62 3.14
CA ARG A 43 2.51 9.76 3.70
C ARG A 43 1.17 10.06 3.06
N ARG A 44 0.84 11.34 2.92
CA ARG A 44 -0.37 11.77 2.22
C ARG A 44 -0.34 11.32 0.75
N ALA A 45 0.78 11.52 0.07
CA ALA A 45 0.96 11.13 -1.32
C ALA A 45 0.91 9.62 -1.55
N ASN A 46 1.32 8.79 -0.59
CA ASN A 46 1.30 7.32 -0.68
C ASN A 46 -0.07 6.68 -0.40
N ASN A 47 -1.08 7.46 0.01
CA ASN A 47 -2.40 6.94 0.28
C ASN A 47 -3.16 6.69 -1.03
N LYS A 48 -3.30 5.41 -1.43
CA LYS A 48 -3.99 5.02 -2.68
C LYS A 48 -5.46 5.45 -2.75
N VAL A 49 -6.16 5.53 -1.61
CA VAL A 49 -7.55 6.03 -1.56
C VAL A 49 -7.58 7.50 -1.93
N LEU A 50 -6.67 8.29 -1.35
CA LEU A 50 -6.56 9.71 -1.66
C LEU A 50 -6.09 9.94 -3.11
N GLN A 51 -5.11 9.17 -3.59
CA GLN A 51 -4.65 9.24 -4.98
C GLN A 51 -5.81 9.00 -5.96
N ALA A 52 -6.58 7.93 -5.75
CA ALA A 52 -7.70 7.58 -6.62
C ALA A 52 -8.79 8.67 -6.62
N SER A 53 -9.13 9.20 -5.44
CA SER A 53 -10.09 10.30 -5.29
C SER A 53 -9.62 11.58 -6.00
N LEU A 54 -8.36 11.98 -5.80
CA LEU A 54 -7.79 13.17 -6.44
C LEU A 54 -7.69 13.03 -7.97
N ALA A 55 -7.28 11.85 -8.46
CA ALA A 55 -7.19 11.58 -9.89
C ALA A 55 -8.57 11.70 -10.57
N ALA A 56 -9.61 11.13 -9.95
CA ALA A 56 -10.98 11.25 -10.45
C ALA A 56 -11.45 12.73 -10.47
N GLN A 57 -11.22 13.47 -9.39
CA GLN A 57 -11.59 14.88 -9.29
C GLN A 57 -10.84 15.78 -10.28
N THR A 58 -9.62 15.41 -10.64
CA THR A 58 -8.77 16.17 -11.57
C THR A 58 -9.06 15.82 -13.05
N GLY A 59 -9.92 14.82 -13.30
CA GLY A 59 -10.31 14.42 -14.66
C GLY A 59 -9.36 13.42 -15.31
N PHE A 60 -8.54 12.69 -14.53
CA PHE A 60 -7.80 11.55 -15.08
C PHE A 60 -8.76 10.44 -15.47
N HIS A 61 -8.50 9.79 -16.61
CA HIS A 61 -9.16 8.55 -16.97
C HIS A 61 -8.63 7.43 -16.08
N LEU A 62 -9.51 6.92 -15.21
CA LEU A 62 -9.20 5.81 -14.33
C LEU A 62 -9.79 4.52 -14.89
N PRO A 63 -9.12 3.36 -14.69
CA PRO A 63 -9.78 2.07 -14.84
C PRO A 63 -11.00 1.99 -13.92
N ASP A 64 -11.94 1.09 -14.22
CA ASP A 64 -12.92 0.71 -13.22
C ASP A 64 -12.23 0.00 -12.05
N PHE A 65 -12.53 0.42 -10.82
CA PHE A 65 -11.84 -0.02 -9.62
C PHE A 65 -12.73 0.08 -8.37
N ALA A 66 -12.39 -0.70 -7.36
CA ALA A 66 -12.97 -0.60 -6.02
C ALA A 66 -11.89 -0.79 -4.95
N ILE A 67 -11.96 0.00 -3.88
CA ILE A 67 -11.16 -0.25 -2.66
C ILE A 67 -12.12 -0.76 -1.60
N THR A 68 -12.09 -2.06 -1.34
CA THR A 68 -13.18 -2.75 -0.63
C THR A 68 -12.72 -4.07 -0.01
N ASN A 69 -13.52 -4.55 0.94
CA ASN A 69 -13.54 -5.91 1.49
C ASN A 69 -14.89 -6.61 1.20
N ASP A 70 -15.69 -6.08 0.28
CA ASP A 70 -16.97 -6.67 -0.15
C ASP A 70 -16.76 -7.82 -1.16
N VAL A 71 -17.18 -9.02 -0.75
CA VAL A 71 -17.07 -10.25 -1.56
C VAL A 71 -17.85 -10.18 -2.87
N SER A 72 -18.96 -9.44 -2.91
CA SER A 72 -19.75 -9.28 -4.15
C SER A 72 -18.97 -8.50 -5.21
N LEU A 73 -18.26 -7.45 -4.79
CA LEU A 73 -17.36 -6.69 -5.67
C LEU A 73 -16.15 -7.54 -6.08
N LEU A 74 -15.57 -8.33 -5.16
CA LEU A 74 -14.52 -9.27 -5.52
C LEU A 74 -14.97 -10.21 -6.65
N LYS A 75 -16.17 -10.78 -6.53
CA LYS A 75 -16.73 -11.65 -7.56
C LYS A 75 -16.90 -10.92 -8.88
N HIS A 76 -17.45 -9.70 -8.86
CA HIS A 76 -17.59 -8.87 -10.05
C HIS A 76 -16.26 -8.67 -10.79
N PHE A 77 -15.22 -8.25 -10.07
CA PHE A 77 -13.89 -8.07 -10.67
C PHE A 77 -13.27 -9.41 -11.10
N SER A 78 -13.51 -10.51 -10.39
CA SER A 78 -13.05 -11.83 -10.79
C SER A 78 -13.65 -12.29 -12.13
N ASP A 79 -14.96 -12.04 -12.34
CA ASP A 79 -15.68 -12.40 -13.56
C ASP A 79 -15.23 -11.55 -14.78
N CYS A 80 -14.68 -10.35 -14.54
CA CYS A 80 -14.26 -9.40 -15.57
C CYS A 80 -12.75 -9.40 -15.85
N THR A 81 -12.01 -10.46 -15.51
CA THR A 81 -10.53 -10.49 -15.58
C THR A 81 -9.92 -9.32 -14.79
N GLY A 82 -10.16 -9.30 -13.49
CA GLY A 82 -9.66 -8.27 -12.59
C GLY A 82 -8.25 -8.53 -12.08
N ILE A 83 -7.66 -7.48 -11.52
CA ILE A 83 -6.43 -7.53 -10.72
C ILE A 83 -6.73 -7.12 -9.28
N ILE A 84 -5.95 -7.68 -8.36
CA ILE A 84 -5.97 -7.40 -6.93
C ILE A 84 -4.62 -6.86 -6.48
N LYS A 85 -4.64 -5.82 -5.64
CA LYS A 85 -3.44 -5.16 -5.11
C LYS A 85 -3.63 -4.82 -3.63
N PRO A 86 -2.55 -4.80 -2.84
CA PRO A 86 -2.64 -4.29 -1.48
C PRO A 86 -2.80 -2.77 -1.45
N VAL A 87 -3.63 -2.28 -0.52
CA VAL A 87 -3.85 -0.84 -0.35
C VAL A 87 -2.60 -0.14 0.16
N ALA A 88 -1.92 -0.72 1.15
CA ALA A 88 -0.81 -0.07 1.85
C ALA A 88 0.52 -0.82 1.73
N ILE A 89 0.55 -2.12 2.03
CA ILE A 89 1.79 -2.87 2.27
C ILE A 89 2.04 -3.85 1.13
N GLY A 90 3.23 -3.79 0.51
CA GLY A 90 3.63 -4.69 -0.58
C GLY A 90 4.56 -5.82 -0.15
N GLU A 91 4.82 -5.97 1.16
CA GLU A 91 5.80 -6.92 1.70
C GLU A 91 5.36 -7.41 3.08
N ILE A 92 5.46 -8.72 3.31
CA ILE A 92 5.27 -9.34 4.62
C ILE A 92 6.62 -9.94 5.03
N THR A 93 7.15 -9.53 6.19
CA THR A 93 8.41 -10.03 6.72
C THR A 93 8.14 -10.94 7.91
N SER A 94 8.67 -12.17 7.86
CA SER A 94 8.71 -13.11 8.99
C SER A 94 10.15 -13.28 9.49
N ARG A 95 10.36 -14.08 10.54
CA ARG A 95 11.72 -14.37 11.05
C ARG A 95 12.60 -15.09 10.03
N SER A 96 12.02 -15.84 9.11
CA SER A 96 12.72 -16.72 8.16
C SER A 96 12.44 -16.42 6.69
N SER A 97 11.45 -15.58 6.39
CA SER A 97 11.01 -15.31 5.03
C SER A 97 10.61 -13.86 4.81
N LYS A 98 10.63 -13.46 3.54
CA LYS A 98 10.11 -12.20 3.03
C LYS A 98 9.21 -12.53 1.86
N GLU A 99 7.95 -12.15 1.97
CA GLU A 99 6.91 -12.36 0.96
C GLU A 99 6.57 -11.02 0.32
N PHE A 100 6.33 -11.02 -0.99
CA PHE A 100 5.96 -9.82 -1.73
C PHE A 100 4.51 -9.90 -2.16
N VAL A 101 3.72 -8.91 -1.77
CA VAL A 101 2.32 -8.77 -2.16
C VAL A 101 2.26 -7.72 -3.26
N GLN A 102 2.17 -8.18 -4.51
CA GLN A 102 2.19 -7.32 -5.70
C GLN A 102 0.80 -7.23 -6.34
N THR A 103 0.75 -6.59 -7.52
CA THR A 103 -0.43 -6.65 -8.39
C THR A 103 -0.52 -8.03 -9.01
N ASN A 104 -1.61 -8.74 -8.76
CA ASN A 104 -1.84 -10.07 -9.32
C ASN A 104 -3.17 -10.10 -10.07
N LEU A 105 -3.27 -10.97 -11.08
CA LEU A 105 -4.57 -11.37 -11.62
C LEU A 105 -5.37 -12.07 -10.51
N ILE A 106 -6.68 -11.82 -10.46
CA ILE A 106 -7.57 -12.55 -9.56
C ILE A 106 -7.74 -13.95 -10.13
N ASP A 107 -7.36 -14.96 -9.34
CA ASP A 107 -7.64 -16.35 -9.68
C ASP A 107 -8.98 -16.75 -9.03
N PRO A 108 -10.03 -17.04 -9.82
CA PRO A 108 -11.35 -17.38 -9.32
C PRO A 108 -11.39 -18.71 -8.54
N ALA A 109 -10.33 -19.52 -8.59
CA ALA A 109 -10.25 -20.78 -7.86
C ALA A 109 -9.89 -20.60 -6.38
N PHE A 110 -9.38 -19.44 -5.96
CA PHE A 110 -9.02 -19.23 -4.56
C PHE A 110 -10.24 -19.08 -3.65
N GLU A 111 -10.15 -19.65 -2.45
CA GLU A 111 -11.16 -19.46 -1.42
C GLU A 111 -11.16 -18.01 -0.90
N THR A 112 -12.34 -17.40 -0.88
CA THR A 112 -12.51 -15.98 -0.49
C THR A 112 -13.09 -15.80 0.90
N ASN A 113 -13.13 -16.86 1.71
CA ASN A 113 -13.79 -16.88 3.03
C ASN A 113 -13.26 -15.81 4.00
N ASN A 114 -11.99 -15.42 3.85
CA ASN A 114 -11.34 -14.43 4.72
C ASN A 114 -11.28 -13.01 4.12
N PHE A 115 -11.89 -12.79 2.95
CA PHE A 115 -11.78 -11.53 2.23
C PHE A 115 -12.37 -10.35 3.02
N GLU A 116 -13.43 -10.59 3.79
CA GLU A 116 -14.09 -9.58 4.62
C GLU A 116 -13.19 -8.96 5.68
N PHE A 117 -12.09 -9.63 6.07
CA PHE A 117 -11.21 -9.17 7.15
C PHE A 117 -10.16 -8.14 6.71
N SER A 118 -9.95 -7.95 5.39
CA SER A 118 -8.92 -7.03 4.91
C SER A 118 -9.30 -6.37 3.59
N PRO A 119 -9.36 -5.03 3.51
CA PRO A 119 -9.65 -4.36 2.26
C PRO A 119 -8.47 -4.44 1.30
N VAL A 120 -8.81 -4.55 0.02
CA VAL A 120 -7.87 -4.57 -1.09
C VAL A 120 -8.24 -3.52 -2.13
N TYR A 121 -7.35 -3.31 -3.10
CA TYR A 121 -7.63 -2.56 -4.31
C TYR A 121 -7.94 -3.56 -5.44
N LEU A 122 -9.19 -3.58 -5.89
CA LEU A 122 -9.66 -4.31 -7.06
C LEU A 122 -9.72 -3.38 -8.26
N GLN A 123 -9.38 -3.89 -9.44
CA GLN A 123 -9.37 -3.10 -10.67
C GLN A 123 -9.60 -4.01 -11.87
N ASN A 124 -10.28 -3.53 -12.90
CA ASN A 124 -10.28 -4.24 -14.18
C ASN A 124 -8.86 -4.30 -14.75
N PHE A 125 -8.48 -5.46 -15.27
CA PHE A 125 -7.24 -5.57 -16.04
C PHE A 125 -7.40 -4.76 -17.34
N ILE A 126 -6.39 -3.96 -17.65
CA ILE A 126 -6.32 -3.22 -18.90
C ILE A 126 -5.18 -3.82 -19.70
N GLU A 127 -5.51 -4.36 -20.88
CA GLU A 127 -4.51 -4.69 -21.89
C GLU A 127 -3.89 -3.39 -22.38
N LYS A 128 -2.56 -3.35 -22.36
CA LYS A 128 -1.77 -2.13 -22.51
C LYS A 128 -0.73 -2.32 -23.59
N ASP A 129 -0.67 -1.37 -24.52
CA ASP A 129 0.39 -1.31 -25.52
C ASP A 129 1.75 -0.95 -24.88
N PHE A 130 1.72 -0.10 -23.85
CA PHE A 130 2.90 0.35 -23.12
C PHE A 130 2.55 0.84 -21.71
N GLU A 131 3.58 0.98 -20.87
CA GLU A 131 3.51 1.64 -19.57
C GLU A 131 4.28 2.96 -19.61
N VAL A 132 3.74 3.99 -18.95
CA VAL A 132 4.39 5.30 -18.87
C VAL A 132 4.91 5.54 -17.46
N ARG A 133 6.20 5.90 -17.35
CA ARG A 133 6.79 6.43 -16.11
C ARG A 133 7.08 7.92 -16.29
N VAL A 134 6.29 8.76 -15.64
CA VAL A 134 6.46 10.22 -15.64
C VAL A 134 7.22 10.66 -14.39
N THR A 135 8.30 11.43 -14.57
CA THR A 135 9.02 12.11 -13.48
C THR A 135 8.77 13.61 -13.61
N VAL A 136 8.30 14.24 -12.54
CA VAL A 136 8.03 15.68 -12.44
C VAL A 136 8.98 16.31 -11.44
#